data_AF-A0A386ZNK2-F1
#
_entry.id   AF-A0A386ZNK2-F1
#
_cell.length_a   1.000
_cell.length_b   1.000
_cell.length_c   1.000
_cell.angle_alpha   90.00
_cell.angle_beta   90.00
_cell.angle_gamma   90.00
#
_symmetry.space_group_name_H-M   'P 1'
#
loop_
_entity.id
_entity.type
_entity.pdbx_description
1 polymer ?
#
loop_
_entity_poly.entity_id
_entity_poly.type
_entity_poly.pdbx_seq_one_letter_code
_entity_poly.pdbx_strand_id
1 'polypeptide(L)'
;MSKKYLIGLPVAVFALAPAVGAVAAPAQADTPTYTCNAQTWAGETLPTITVQAKKNKRQAQGVAQTTWGGIAKFSTIDCQLNK
;
A
#
# COMPACT_ATOMS: atom_id res chain seq x y z
N MET A 1 22.03 17.49 43.12
CA MET A 1 22.47 16.37 42.26
C MET A 1 21.34 15.98 41.32
N SER A 2 21.65 15.76 40.04
CA SER A 2 21.05 14.82 39.06
C SER A 2 19.51 14.70 38.96
N LYS A 3 18.85 14.65 37.79
CA LYS A 3 19.28 14.43 36.40
C LYS A 3 18.05 14.72 35.51
N LYS A 4 18.31 15.23 34.31
CA LYS A 4 17.37 15.29 33.18
C LYS A 4 16.98 13.86 32.77
N TYR A 5 15.68 13.61 32.56
CA TYR A 5 15.20 12.55 31.68
C TYR A 5 14.06 13.10 30.82
N LEU A 6 14.43 13.51 29.61
CA LEU A 6 13.59 13.40 28.42
C LEU A 6 13.35 11.89 28.15
N ILE A 7 12.40 11.56 27.27
CA ILE A 7 11.94 10.21 26.84
C ILE A 7 10.69 9.78 27.63
N GLY A 8 9.54 9.46 27.02
CA GLY A 8 9.24 9.27 25.61
C GLY A 8 7.72 9.17 25.40
N LEU A 9 7.29 9.45 24.17
CA LEU A 9 5.94 9.19 23.70
C LEU A 9 5.52 7.75 24.03
N PRO A 10 4.36 7.50 24.65
CA PRO A 10 3.71 6.21 24.50
C PRO A 10 3.13 6.16 23.09
N VAL A 11 3.91 5.60 22.16
CA VAL A 11 3.43 5.10 20.87
C VAL A 11 2.61 3.86 21.17
N ALA A 12 1.31 4.03 21.37
CA ALA A 12 0.38 2.92 21.50
C ALA A 12 -1.00 3.38 21.06
N VAL A 13 -1.19 3.50 19.74
CA VAL A 13 -2.54 3.65 19.18
C VAL A 13 -2.72 2.59 18.12
N PHE A 14 -3.39 1.53 18.57
CA PHE A 14 -4.27 0.66 17.82
C PHE A 14 -3.67 -0.18 16.69
N ALA A 15 -3.36 -1.42 17.09
CA ALA A 15 -3.65 -2.59 16.30
C ALA A 15 -5.14 -2.61 15.91
N LEU A 16 -5.47 -2.01 14.78
CA LEU A 16 -6.68 -2.32 14.02
C LEU A 16 -6.19 -2.91 12.70
N ALA A 17 -5.95 -4.21 12.73
CA ALA A 17 -5.93 -5.01 11.51
C ALA A 17 -7.38 -5.38 11.21
N PRO A 18 -8.06 -4.72 10.26
CA PRO A 18 -9.16 -5.38 9.61
C PRO A 18 -8.52 -6.43 8.69
N ALA A 19 -8.72 -7.69 9.05
CA ALA A 19 -8.74 -8.78 8.09
C ALA A 19 -9.85 -8.47 7.08
N VAL A 20 -9.54 -7.68 6.05
CA VAL A 20 -10.47 -7.38 4.95
C VAL A 20 -9.90 -7.92 3.65
N GLY A 21 -10.48 -9.03 3.25
CA GLY A 21 -10.68 -9.36 1.85
C GLY A 21 -9.43 -9.78 1.10
N ALA A 22 -9.16 -11.08 1.13
CA ALA A 22 -8.80 -11.77 -0.11
C ALA A 22 -9.97 -11.58 -1.11
N VAL A 23 -10.05 -10.41 -1.74
CA VAL A 23 -10.85 -10.25 -2.95
C VAL A 23 -10.06 -10.98 -4.03
N ALA A 24 -10.47 -12.23 -4.27
CA ALA A 24 -10.09 -12.98 -5.44
C ALA A 24 -10.32 -12.08 -6.67
N ALA A 25 -9.23 -11.62 -7.29
CA ALA A 25 -9.29 -10.90 -8.53
C ALA A 25 -9.92 -11.84 -9.59
N PRO A 26 -10.88 -11.35 -10.40
CA PRO A 26 -11.55 -12.16 -11.41
C PRO A 26 -10.52 -12.71 -12.38
N ALA A 27 -10.60 -14.02 -12.65
CA ALA A 27 -9.83 -14.69 -13.69
C ALA A 27 -10.23 -14.08 -15.05
N GLN A 28 -9.49 -13.08 -15.52
CA GLN A 28 -9.77 -12.37 -16.76
C GLN A 28 -8.48 -12.23 -17.60
N ALA A 29 -8.43 -13.12 -18.60
CA ALA A 29 -7.80 -12.98 -19.92
C ALA A 29 -6.49 -12.18 -20.00
N ASP A 30 -5.34 -12.87 -20.09
CA ASP A 30 -4.03 -12.43 -20.63
C ASP A 30 -3.55 -10.99 -20.29
N THR A 31 -4.11 -10.37 -19.25
CA THR A 31 -3.80 -9.00 -18.88
C THR A 31 -2.73 -9.05 -17.81
N PRO A 32 -1.56 -8.41 -18.01
CA PRO A 32 -0.49 -8.50 -17.03
C PRO A 32 -0.97 -7.98 -15.68
N THR A 33 -0.88 -8.85 -14.68
CA THR A 33 -1.29 -8.54 -13.31
C THR A 33 -0.08 -7.99 -12.57
N TYR A 34 -0.27 -6.90 -11.83
CA TYR A 34 0.76 -6.26 -11.04
C TYR A 34 0.39 -6.30 -9.57
N THR A 35 1.34 -6.69 -8.73
CA THR A 35 1.25 -6.59 -7.28
C THR A 35 1.86 -5.25 -6.87
N CYS A 36 1.07 -4.39 -6.23
CA CYS A 36 1.46 -3.05 -5.87
C CYS A 36 1.46 -2.87 -4.34
N ASN A 37 2.55 -2.29 -3.84
CA ASN A 37 2.72 -1.84 -2.46
C ASN A 37 2.88 -0.33 -2.44
N ALA A 38 2.45 0.33 -1.37
CA ALA A 38 2.63 1.76 -1.22
C ALA A 38 2.71 2.17 0.25
N GLN A 39 3.03 3.44 0.48
CA GLN A 39 2.92 4.06 1.80
C GLN A 39 1.99 5.28 1.74
N THR A 40 1.36 5.60 2.87
CA THR A 40 0.61 6.83 3.05
C THR A 40 1.55 8.03 3.17
N TRP A 41 1.00 9.24 3.15
CA TRP A 41 1.74 10.46 3.44
C TRP A 41 2.30 10.53 4.85
N ALA A 42 1.72 9.76 5.78
CA ALA A 42 2.20 9.60 7.15
C ALA A 42 3.32 8.53 7.28
N GLY A 43 3.69 7.86 6.18
CA GLY A 43 4.71 6.80 6.17
C GLY A 43 4.18 5.42 6.58
N GLU A 44 2.87 5.25 6.70
CA GLU A 44 2.26 3.95 7.00
C GLU A 44 2.23 3.09 5.75
N THR A 45 2.56 1.81 5.87
CA THR A 45 2.49 0.89 4.73
C THR A 45 1.05 0.54 4.43
N LEU A 46 0.64 0.73 3.17
CA LEU A 46 -0.70 0.43 2.68
C LEU A 46 -0.84 -1.06 2.32
N PRO A 47 -2.09 -1.58 2.34
CA PRO A 47 -2.34 -2.96 1.97
C PRO A 47 -1.87 -3.24 0.54
N THR A 48 -1.15 -4.34 0.36
CA THR A 48 -0.76 -4.84 -0.95
C THR A 48 -2.00 -5.13 -1.78
N ILE A 49 -2.06 -4.58 -2.99
CA ILE A 49 -3.17 -4.83 -3.91
C ILE A 49 -2.66 -5.39 -5.21
N THR A 50 -3.48 -6.22 -5.85
CA THR A 50 -3.23 -6.69 -7.21
C THR A 50 -4.10 -5.91 -8.18
N VAL A 51 -3.47 -5.36 -9.22
CA VAL A 51 -4.14 -4.56 -10.25
C VAL A 51 -3.77 -5.08 -11.63
N GLN A 52 -4.73 -5.11 -12.54
CA GLN A 52 -4.47 -5.49 -13.93
C GLN A 52 -4.11 -4.23 -14.72
N ALA A 53 -2.99 -4.25 -15.44
CA ALA A 53 -2.62 -3.15 -16.32
C ALA A 53 -2.12 -3.67 -17.66
N LYS A 54 -2.67 -3.13 -18.75
CA LYS A 54 -2.41 -3.60 -20.12
C LYS A 54 -1.07 -3.13 -20.69
N LYS A 55 -0.64 -1.91 -20.33
CA LYS A 55 0.51 -1.26 -20.99
C LYS A 55 1.78 -1.32 -20.15
N ASN A 56 1.80 -0.70 -18.97
CA ASN A 56 3.05 -0.43 -18.24
C ASN A 56 2.82 -0.36 -16.72
N LYS A 57 3.89 -0.54 -15.94
CA LYS A 57 3.91 -0.36 -14.47
C LYS A 57 3.31 0.98 -14.00
N ARG A 58 3.54 2.07 -14.75
CA ARG A 58 2.98 3.40 -14.42
C ARG A 58 1.45 3.43 -14.47
N GLN A 59 0.84 2.66 -15.37
CA GLN A 59 -0.61 2.48 -15.41
C GLN A 59 -1.08 1.71 -14.18
N ALA A 60 -0.36 0.63 -13.80
CA ALA A 60 -0.65 -0.12 -12.58
C ALA A 60 -0.56 0.78 -11.33
N GLN A 61 0.45 1.65 -11.23
CA GLN A 61 0.58 2.60 -10.11
C GLN A 61 -0.59 3.57 -10.04
N GLY A 62 -1.05 4.11 -11.17
CA GLY A 62 -2.21 5.01 -11.21
C GLY A 62 -3.50 4.30 -10.76
N VAL A 63 -3.74 3.10 -11.28
CA VAL A 63 -4.88 2.26 -10.87
C VAL A 63 -4.79 1.94 -9.37
N ALA A 64 -3.61 1.54 -8.90
CA ALA A 64 -3.37 1.25 -7.50
C ALA A 64 -3.63 2.47 -6.59
N GLN A 65 -3.17 3.66 -6.99
CA GLN A 65 -3.44 4.90 -6.27
C GLN A 65 -4.95 5.19 -6.17
N THR A 66 -5.70 4.99 -7.26
CA THR A 66 -7.16 5.14 -7.26
C THR A 66 -7.83 4.11 -6.37
N THR A 67 -7.36 2.86 -6.39
CA THR A 67 -7.86 1.78 -5.52
C THR A 67 -7.69 2.10 -4.04
N TRP A 68 -6.59 2.73 -3.63
CA TRP A 68 -6.38 3.22 -2.27
C TRP A 68 -7.12 4.54 -1.96
N GLY A 69 -7.92 5.07 -2.87
CA GLY A 69 -8.66 6.32 -2.66
C GLY A 69 -7.77 7.56 -2.55
N GLY A 70 -6.58 7.55 -3.16
CA GLY A 70 -5.67 8.69 -3.19
C GLY A 70 -4.84 8.91 -1.90
N ILE A 71 -5.00 8.07 -0.88
CA ILE A 71 -4.21 8.16 0.37
C ILE A 71 -2.76 7.66 0.17
N ALA A 72 -2.54 6.86 -0.87
CA ALA A 72 -1.22 6.38 -1.27
C ALA A 72 -0.37 7.51 -1.85
N LYS A 73 0.83 7.68 -1.29
CA LYS A 73 1.83 8.58 -1.83
C LYS A 73 2.38 7.98 -3.12
N PHE A 74 2.06 8.58 -4.26
CA PHE A 74 2.40 8.04 -5.58
C PHE A 74 3.88 7.67 -5.75
N SER A 75 4.80 8.47 -5.18
CA SER A 75 6.24 8.22 -5.23
C SER A 75 6.70 6.95 -4.50
N THR A 76 5.85 6.39 -3.64
CA THR A 76 6.13 5.18 -2.85
C THR A 76 5.45 3.94 -3.42
N ILE A 77 4.66 4.09 -4.49
CA ILE A 77 3.95 2.98 -5.09
C ILE A 77 4.95 2.13 -5.90
N ASP A 78 5.31 0.96 -5.39
CA ASP A 78 6.09 -0.04 -6.13
C ASP A 78 5.16 -1.10 -6.68
N CYS A 79 5.13 -1.25 -8.01
CA CYS A 79 4.31 -2.25 -8.69
C CYS A 79 5.20 -3.25 -9.42
N GLN A 80 5.07 -4.51 -9.04
CA GLN A 80 5.80 -5.63 -9.61
C GLN A 80 4.87 -6.46 -10.48
N LEU A 81 5.34 -6.84 -11.67
CA LEU A 81 4.58 -7.74 -12.52
C LEU A 81 4.54 -9.11 -11.83
N ASN A 82 3.35 -9.62 -11.56
CA ASN A 82 3.15 -11.01 -11.17
C ASN A 82 3.40 -11.84 -12.43
N LYS A 83 4.60 -12.45 -12.49
CA LYS A 83 5.00 -13.38 -13.53
C LYS A 83 4.68 -14.81 -13.13
#